data_AF-A0A0V1AK74-F1
#
_entry.id   AF-A0A0V1AK74-F1
#
_cell.length_a   1.000
_cell.length_b   1.000
_cell.length_c   1.000
_cell.angle_alpha   90.00
_cell.angle_beta   90.00
_cell.angle_gamma   90.00
#
_symmetry.space_group_name_H-M   'P 1'
#
loop_
_entity.id
_entity.type
_entity.pdbx_description
1 polymer ?
#
loop_
_entity_poly.entity_id
_entity_poly.type
_entity_poly.pdbx_seq_one_letter_code
_entity_poly.pdbx_strand_id
1 'polypeptide(L)' 'MVKSKNPSIFAMHCVIHRQALVAKTLPDDLREDLNFAVEVVNYVKSSALNTRLFAALCESLNADHMALLYHTE' A
#
# COMPACT_ATOMS: atom_id res chain seq x y z
N MET A 1 -24.75 -7.29 -14.49
CA MET A 1 -25.01 -6.10 -15.33
C MET A 1 -23.99 -4.96 -15.14
N VAL A 2 -22.83 -5.17 -14.48
CA VAL A 2 -21.77 -4.14 -14.29
C VAL A 2 -20.60 -4.29 -15.27
N LYS A 3 -20.40 -5.50 -15.83
CA LYS A 3 -19.27 -5.84 -16.72
C LYS A 3 -19.24 -5.09 -18.06
N SER A 4 -20.38 -4.62 -18.57
CA SER A 4 -20.46 -3.96 -19.88
C SER A 4 -20.26 -2.44 -19.84
N LYS A 5 -20.25 -1.83 -18.64
CA LYS A 5 -20.20 -0.36 -18.51
C LYS A 5 -18.83 0.21 -18.16
N ASN A 6 -17.87 -0.60 -17.74
CA ASN A 6 -16.50 -0.14 -17.48
C ASN A 6 -15.46 -1.28 -17.58
N PRO A 7 -14.84 -1.51 -18.76
CA PRO A 7 -13.83 -2.56 -18.95
C PRO A 7 -12.57 -2.36 -18.09
N SER A 8 -12.33 -1.14 -17.60
CA SER A 8 -11.18 -0.78 -16.74
C SER A 8 -11.25 -1.46 -15.36
N ILE A 9 -12.45 -1.80 -14.86
CA ILE A 9 -12.63 -2.47 -13.56
C ILE A 9 -12.07 -3.90 -13.61
N PHE A 10 -12.24 -4.60 -14.73
CA PHE A 10 -11.70 -5.95 -14.90
C PHE A 10 -10.16 -5.93 -15.00
N ALA A 11 -9.60 -4.93 -15.69
CA ALA A 11 -8.16 -4.75 -15.78
C ALA A 11 -7.51 -4.51 -14.41
N MET A 12 -8.15 -3.71 -13.54
CA MET A 12 -7.61 -3.39 -12.21
C MET A 12 -7.59 -4.60 -11.26
N HIS A 13 -8.65 -5.42 -11.24
CA HIS A 13 -8.67 -6.66 -10.46
C HIS A 13 -7.58 -7.66 -10.93
N CYS A 14 -7.33 -7.73 -12.25
CA CYS A 14 -6.24 -8.53 -12.79
C CYS A 14 -4.85 -8.01 -12.35
N VAL A 15 -4.67 -6.70 -12.13
CA VAL A 15 -3.39 -6.13 -11.71
C VAL A 15 -3.07 -6.49 -10.26
N ILE A 16 -4.01 -6.33 -9.32
CA ILE A 16 -3.78 -6.67 -7.91
C ILE A 16 -3.47 -8.17 -7.77
N HIS A 17 -4.23 -9.02 -8.45
CA HIS A 17 -3.99 -10.46 -8.44
C HIS A 17 -2.60 -10.82 -9.02
N ARG A 18 -2.18 -10.16 -10.11
CA ARG A 18 -0.84 -10.35 -10.69
C ARG A 18 0.26 -9.87 -9.75
N GLN A 19 0.09 -8.73 -9.09
CA GLN A 19 1.04 -8.22 -8.11
C GLN A 19 1.20 -9.19 -6.93
N ALA A 20 0.09 -9.73 -6.41
CA ALA A 20 0.12 -10.76 -5.36
C ALA A 20 0.81 -12.06 -5.82
N LEU A 21 0.64 -12.45 -7.08
CA LEU A 21 1.31 -13.63 -7.63
C LEU A 21 2.83 -13.41 -7.76
N VAL A 22 3.26 -12.23 -8.20
CA VAL A 22 4.67 -11.87 -8.30
C VAL A 22 5.32 -11.73 -6.92
N ALA A 23 4.60 -11.21 -5.93
CA ALA A 23 5.10 -11.10 -4.56
C ALA A 23 5.52 -12.46 -3.98
N LYS A 24 4.83 -13.54 -4.36
CA LYS A 24 5.16 -14.92 -3.95
C LYS A 24 6.46 -15.45 -4.57
N THR A 25 6.91 -14.87 -5.67
CA THR A 25 8.14 -15.29 -6.37
C THR A 25 9.35 -14.43 -6.03
N LEU A 26 9.22 -13.46 -5.11
CA LEU A 26 10.33 -12.59 -4.74
C LEU A 26 11.41 -13.35 -3.97
N PRO A 27 12.69 -12.96 -4.09
CA PRO A 27 13.76 -13.41 -3.21
C PRO A 27 13.44 -13.15 -1.73
N ASP A 28 14.03 -13.93 -0.82
CA ASP A 28 13.78 -13.80 0.62
C ASP A 28 14.10 -12.40 1.15
N ASP A 29 15.29 -11.85 0.83
CA ASP A 29 15.70 -10.51 1.26
C ASP A 29 14.67 -9.43 0.90
N LEU A 30 14.17 -9.46 -0.35
CA LEU A 30 13.19 -8.49 -0.83
C LEU A 30 11.80 -8.70 -0.19
N ARG A 31 11.44 -9.93 0.15
CA ARG A 31 10.21 -10.23 0.89
C ARG A 31 10.29 -9.73 2.33
N GLU A 32 11.44 -9.83 2.98
CA GLU A 32 11.66 -9.28 4.31
C GLU A 32 11.56 -7.75 4.30
N ASP A 33 12.17 -7.07 3.34
CA ASP A 33 12.05 -5.62 3.16
C ASP A 33 10.60 -5.17 2.97
N LEU A 34 9.82 -5.91 2.16
CA LEU A 34 8.40 -5.63 1.96
C LEU A 34 7.56 -5.87 3.23
N ASN A 35 7.85 -6.93 3.98
CA ASN A 35 7.18 -7.20 5.25
C ASN A 35 7.46 -6.10 6.27
N PHE A 36 8.71 -5.62 6.34
CA PHE A 36 9.07 -4.49 7.18
C PHE A 36 8.32 -3.22 6.78
N ALA A 37 8.22 -2.93 5.49
CA ALA A 37 7.43 -1.79 5.01
C ALA A 37 5.95 -1.91 5.42
N VAL A 38 5.35 -3.10 5.33
CA VAL A 38 3.99 -3.37 5.80
C VAL A 38 3.84 -3.14 7.30
N GLU A 39 4.82 -3.59 8.10
CA GLU A 39 4.83 -3.38 9.56
C GLU A 39 4.85 -1.88 9.91
N VAL A 40 5.72 -1.10 9.25
CA VAL A 40 5.80 0.36 9.44
C VAL A 40 4.46 1.03 9.10
N VAL A 41 3.84 0.65 7.98
CA VAL A 41 2.53 1.19 7.58
C VAL A 41 1.46 0.87 8.63
N ASN A 42 1.43 -0.37 9.12
CA ASN A 42 0.49 -0.78 10.16
C ASN A 42 0.71 -0.04 11.48
N TYR A 43 1.97 0.16 11.88
CA TYR A 43 2.31 0.92 13.08
C TYR A 43 1.84 2.38 12.98
N VAL A 44 2.09 3.05 11.86
CA VAL A 44 1.64 4.43 11.63
C VAL A 44 0.11 4.55 11.70
N LYS A 45 -0.60 3.54 11.22
CA LYS A 45 -2.06 3.52 11.17
C LYS A 45 -2.75 2.99 12.41
N SER A 46 -2.01 2.37 13.32
CA SER A 46 -2.54 1.83 14.56
C SER A 46 -3.16 2.89 15.47
N SER A 47 -2.79 4.17 15.30
CA SER A 47 -3.38 5.27 16.06
C SER A 47 -3.42 6.59 15.30
N ALA A 48 -4.38 7.44 15.64
CA ALA A 48 -4.49 8.80 15.10
C ALA A 48 -3.27 9.67 15.45
N LEU A 49 -2.62 9.43 16.59
CA LEU A 49 -1.41 10.13 16.99
C LEU A 49 -0.26 9.80 16.02
N ASN A 50 -0.02 8.52 15.77
CA ASN A 50 1.08 8.08 14.89
C ASN A 50 0.88 8.59 13.46
N THR A 51 -0.36 8.61 12.96
CA THR A 51 -0.68 9.18 11.65
C THR A 51 -0.36 10.68 11.58
N ARG A 52 -0.68 11.45 12.63
CA ARG A 52 -0.35 12.88 12.70
C ARG A 52 1.15 13.13 12.80
N LEU A 53 1.87 12.32 13.58
CA LEU A 53 3.33 12.40 13.70
C LEU A 53 4.01 12.07 12.37
N PHE A 54 3.52 11.04 11.67
CA PHE A 54 4.00 10.70 10.33
C PHE A 54 3.81 11.86 9.35
N ALA A 55 2.63 12.48 9.32
CA ALA A 55 2.37 13.63 8.46
C ALA A 55 3.33 14.80 8.76
N ALA A 56 3.55 15.12 10.03
CA ALA A 56 4.50 16.17 10.43
C ALA A 56 5.94 15.85 10.03
N LEU A 57 6.34 14.58 10.14
CA LEU A 57 7.66 14.12 9.66
C LEU A 57 7.78 14.29 8.16
N CYS A 58 6.79 13.85 7.38
CA CYS A 58 6.76 14.01 5.92
C CYS A 58 6.83 15.49 5.50
N GLU A 59 6.13 16.38 6.22
CA GLU A 59 6.19 17.82 5.96
C GLU A 59 7.60 18.38 6.21
N SER A 60 8.24 18.00 7.32
CA SER A 60 9.62 18.44 7.60
C SER A 60 10.64 17.96 6.56
N LEU A 61 10.36 16.83 5.91
CA LEU A 61 11.19 16.25 4.86
C LEU A 61 10.83 16.78 3.46
N ASN A 62 9.84 17.68 3.34
CA ASN A 62 9.29 18.14 2.06
C ASN A 62 8.85 16.98 1.15
N ALA A 63 8.23 15.96 1.72
CA ALA A 63 7.70 14.84 0.95
C ALA A 63 6.49 15.29 0.09
N ASP A 64 6.23 14.59 -1.02
CA ASP A 64 5.04 14.84 -1.85
C ASP A 64 3.73 14.33 -1.19
N HIS A 65 3.84 13.40 -0.23
CA HIS A 65 2.71 12.70 0.35
C HIS A 65 2.79 12.65 1.87
N MET A 66 1.68 12.97 2.53
CA MET A 66 1.58 13.07 4.00
C MET A 66 0.78 11.92 4.64
N ALA A 67 0.24 11.02 3.82
CA ALA A 67 -0.67 9.98 4.27
C ALA A 67 -0.41 8.65 3.58
N LEU A 68 -0.66 7.56 4.30
CA LEU A 68 -0.52 6.19 3.81
C LEU A 68 -1.91 5.61 3.48
N LEU A 69 -2.04 4.99 2.30
CA LEU A 69 -3.30 4.44 1.79
C LEU A 69 -3.73 3.18 2.53
N TYR A 70 -4.99 3.10 2.99
CA TYR A 70 -5.55 1.87 3.54
C TYR A 70 -5.68 0.82 2.45
N HIS A 71 -5.00 -0.31 2.63
CA HIS A 71 -5.24 -1.48 1.82
C HIS A 71 -6.48 -2.17 2.40
N THR A 72 -7.59 -2.08 1.69
CA THR A 72 -8.75 -2.95 1.90
C THR A 72 -8.80 -3.86 0.68
N GLU A 73 -8.45 -5.14 0.85
CA GLU A 73 -8.72 -6.18 -0.15
C GLU A 73 -10.22 -6.45 -0.28
#